data_AF-A0A946H2K9-F1
#
_entry.id   AF-A0A946H2K9-F1
#
_cell.length_a   1.000
_cell.length_b   1.000
_cell.length_c   1.000
_cell.angle_alpha   90.00
_cell.angle_beta   90.00
_cell.angle_gamma   90.00
#
_symmetry.space_group_name_H-M   'P 1'
#
loop_
_entity.id
_entity.type
_entity.pdbx_description
1 polymer ?
#
loop_
_entity_poly.entity_id
_entity_poly.type
_entity_poly.pdbx_seq_one_letter_code
_entity_poly.pdbx_strand_id
1 'polypeptide(L)'
;AFLIARDDLRGPFNVTAPQPVTNAQFSVALAKELHRPCLTILPATLIRAALGEMGQELLLASKRVLPMRLEAAGFRFIRETISAELAASLNLKRALPFEEENPAPPLIRAA
;
A
#
# COMPACT_ATOMS: atom_id res chain seq x y z
N ALA A 1 -11.60 6.83 -11.00
CA ALA A 1 -11.37 5.40 -11.26
C ALA A 1 -10.57 5.24 -12.56
N PHE A 2 -9.33 4.74 -12.54
CA PHE A 2 -8.46 4.70 -13.73
C PHE A 2 -8.62 3.41 -14.57
N LEU A 3 -8.46 2.24 -13.97
CA LEU A 3 -8.55 0.95 -14.68
C LEU A 3 -9.99 0.61 -15.10
N ILE A 4 -10.97 0.94 -14.24
CA ILE A 4 -12.39 0.68 -14.50
C ILE A 4 -12.92 1.54 -15.66
N ALA A 5 -12.34 2.73 -15.88
CA ALA A 5 -12.80 3.67 -16.91
C ALA A 5 -12.18 3.44 -18.30
N ARG A 6 -11.39 2.36 -18.48
CA ARG A 6 -10.57 2.14 -19.67
C ARG A 6 -10.70 0.71 -20.19
N ASP A 7 -11.50 0.54 -21.24
CA ASP A 7 -11.75 -0.77 -21.86
C ASP A 7 -10.56 -1.34 -22.66
N ASP A 8 -9.58 -0.49 -22.96
CA ASP A 8 -8.32 -0.85 -23.65
C ASP A 8 -7.31 -1.53 -22.72
N LEU A 9 -7.46 -1.39 -21.40
CA LEU A 9 -6.56 -1.96 -20.40
C LEU A 9 -7.09 -3.31 -19.91
N ARG A 10 -6.46 -4.41 -20.36
CA ARG A 10 -6.89 -5.79 -20.03
C ARG A 10 -5.82 -6.64 -19.38
N GLY A 11 -6.24 -7.67 -18.64
CA GLY A 11 -5.33 -8.59 -17.95
C GLY A 11 -4.77 -8.04 -16.63
N PRO A 12 -3.77 -8.71 -16.03
CA PRO A 12 -3.31 -8.39 -14.68
C PRO A 12 -2.48 -7.11 -14.60
N PHE A 13 -2.70 -6.32 -13.55
CA PHE A 13 -1.92 -5.13 -13.23
C PHE A 13 -1.38 -5.23 -11.80
N ASN A 14 -0.10 -4.89 -11.61
CA ASN A 14 0.45 -4.70 -10.28
C ASN A 14 0.06 -3.31 -9.78
N VAL A 15 -0.62 -3.25 -8.63
CA VAL A 15 -1.01 -2.01 -7.98
C VAL A 15 -0.06 -1.75 -6.82
N THR A 16 1.19 -1.45 -7.16
CA THR A 16 2.26 -1.12 -6.21
C THR A 16 2.81 0.27 -6.53
N ALA A 17 3.41 0.93 -5.53
CA ALA A 17 4.11 2.19 -5.76
C ALA A 17 5.30 1.99 -6.72
N PRO A 18 5.67 3.00 -7.53
CA PRO A 18 6.72 2.87 -8.54
C PRO A 18 8.13 2.71 -7.94
N GLN A 19 8.32 3.12 -6.68
CA GLN A 19 9.60 3.05 -5.98
C GLN A 19 9.56 1.95 -4.91
N PRO A 20 9.92 0.69 -5.24
CA PRO A 20 9.97 -0.37 -4.25
C PRO A 20 11.08 -0.13 -3.24
N VAL A 21 10.82 -0.46 -1.98
CA VAL A 21 11.77 -0.32 -0.87
C VAL A 21 12.03 -1.66 -0.20
N THR A 22 13.22 -1.82 0.39
CA THR A 22 13.53 -2.97 1.25
C THR A 22 12.83 -2.83 2.60
N ASN A 23 12.68 -3.93 3.33
CA ASN A 23 12.14 -3.89 4.69
C ASN A 23 12.96 -2.96 5.59
N ALA A 24 14.29 -2.95 5.46
CA ALA A 24 15.15 -2.04 6.22
C ALA A 24 14.86 -0.55 5.90
N GLN A 25 14.70 -0.20 4.63
CA GLN A 25 14.33 1.16 4.22
C GLN A 25 12.95 1.56 4.75
N PHE A 26 11.98 0.65 4.69
CA PHE A 26 10.65 0.86 5.27
C PHE A 26 10.72 1.08 6.79
N SER A 27 11.42 0.22 7.53
CA SER A 27 11.54 0.33 8.99
C SER A 27 12.18 1.66 9.41
N VAL A 28 13.23 2.10 8.71
CA VAL A 28 13.87 3.40 8.97
C VAL A 28 12.92 4.56 8.69
N ALA A 29 12.19 4.53 7.56
CA ALA A 29 11.24 5.57 7.20
C ALA A 29 10.08 5.66 8.20
N LEU A 30 9.54 4.51 8.63
CA LEU A 30 8.49 4.42 9.62
C LEU A 30 8.94 4.95 10.99
N ALA A 31 10.12 4.54 11.45
CA ALA A 31 10.68 4.99 12.71
C ALA A 31 10.88 6.52 12.73
N LYS A 32 11.37 7.08 11.61
CA LYS A 32 11.53 8.53 11.43
C LYS A 32 10.19 9.26 11.54
N GLU A 33 9.15 8.80 10.84
CA GLU A 33 7.83 9.44 10.88
C GLU A 33 7.18 9.36 12.27
N LEU A 34 7.35 8.22 12.97
CA LEU A 34 6.87 8.03 14.33
C LEU A 34 7.72 8.72 15.40
N HIS A 35 8.82 9.39 15.03
CA HIS A 35 9.76 10.01 15.96
C HIS A 35 10.32 9.01 17.00
N ARG A 36 10.57 7.76 16.56
CA ARG A 36 11.12 6.67 17.39
C ARG A 36 12.43 6.15 16.78
N PRO A 37 13.39 5.69 17.60
CA PRO A 37 14.65 5.15 17.09
C PRO A 37 14.47 3.72 16.54
N CYS A 38 15.14 3.40 15.44
CA CYS A 38 15.13 2.07 14.79
C CYS A 38 16.37 1.25 15.20
N LEU A 39 16.41 0.75 16.44
CA LEU A 39 17.65 0.22 17.04
C LEU A 39 17.85 -1.29 16.90
N THR A 40 16.78 -2.06 16.72
CA THR A 40 16.84 -3.53 16.77
C THR A 40 16.35 -4.15 15.48
N ILE A 41 17.08 -5.17 15.03
CA ILE A 41 16.69 -6.02 13.90
C ILE A 41 16.19 -7.33 14.48
N LEU A 42 14.99 -7.75 14.09
CA LEU A 42 14.43 -9.02 14.53
C LEU A 42 15.00 -10.17 13.68
N PRO A 43 15.70 -11.15 14.26
CA PRO A 43 16.25 -12.27 13.50
C PRO A 43 15.15 -13.12 12.87
N ALA A 44 15.39 -13.61 11.65
CA ALA A 44 14.44 -14.45 10.93
C ALA A 44 14.07 -15.74 11.68
N THR A 45 15.00 -16.30 12.46
CA THR A 45 14.75 -17.48 13.31
C THR A 45 13.71 -17.19 14.39
N LEU A 46 13.77 -16.00 15.00
CA LEU A 46 12.81 -15.61 16.03
C LEU A 46 11.43 -15.36 15.42
N ILE A 47 11.37 -14.76 14.23
CA ILE A 47 10.12 -14.60 13.47
C ILE A 47 9.49 -15.95 13.15
N ARG A 48 10.29 -16.92 12.67
CA ARG A 48 9.81 -18.29 12.39
C ARG A 48 9.38 -19.02 13.66
N ALA A 49 10.09 -18.86 14.77
CA ALA A 49 9.72 -19.48 16.03
C ALA A 49 8.39 -18.93 16.58
N ALA A 50 8.15 -17.61 16.43
CA ALA A 50 6.95 -16.96 16.94
C ALA A 50 5.72 -17.12 16.02
N LEU A 51 5.92 -17.09 14.70
CA LEU A 51 4.84 -16.98 13.71
C LEU A 51 4.80 -18.15 12.71
N GLY A 52 5.70 -19.13 12.82
CA GLY A 52 5.75 -20.29 11.94
C GLY A 52 5.88 -19.93 10.46
N GLU A 53 5.14 -20.66 9.62
CA GLU A 53 5.07 -20.43 8.17
C GLU A 53 4.47 -19.05 7.81
N MET A 54 3.58 -18.50 8.65
CA MET A 54 3.02 -17.16 8.42
C MET A 54 4.10 -16.09 8.50
N GLY A 55 5.03 -16.20 9.44
CA GLY A 55 6.19 -15.31 9.52
C GLY A 55 7.09 -15.42 8.28
N GLN A 56 7.22 -16.63 7.74
CA GLN A 56 7.98 -16.87 6.52
C GLN A 56 7.34 -16.18 5.30
N GLU A 57 6.03 -16.32 5.11
CA GLU A 57 5.35 -15.78 3.93
C GLU A 57 5.03 -14.28 4.00
N LEU A 58 4.73 -13.74 5.20
CA LEU A 58 4.32 -12.34 5.32
C LEU A 58 5.49 -11.38 5.62
N LEU A 59 6.45 -11.81 6.45
CA LEU A 59 7.50 -10.91 6.96
C LEU A 59 8.87 -11.18 6.35
N LEU A 60 9.16 -12.44 6.02
CA LEU A 60 10.47 -12.85 5.51
C LEU A 60 10.49 -13.01 3.99
N ALA A 61 9.33 -13.24 3.36
CA ALA A 61 9.24 -13.27 1.92
C ALA A 61 9.53 -11.87 1.35
N SER A 62 10.34 -11.85 0.29
CA SER A 62 10.66 -10.62 -0.42
C SER A 62 10.28 -10.75 -1.88
N LYS A 63 9.53 -9.76 -2.38
CA LYS A 63 9.18 -9.63 -3.78
C LYS A 63 9.36 -8.18 -4.19
N ARG A 64 10.10 -7.94 -5.28
CA ARG A 64 10.21 -6.63 -5.91
C ARG A 64 9.18 -6.53 -7.03
N VAL A 65 7.99 -6.06 -6.71
CA VAL A 65 6.86 -5.95 -7.65
C VAL A 65 6.79 -4.55 -8.22
N LEU A 66 6.87 -4.43 -9.54
CA LEU A 66 6.85 -3.15 -10.25
C LEU A 66 5.51 -2.93 -11.00
N PRO A 67 4.98 -1.70 -10.99
CA PRO A 67 3.74 -1.34 -11.67
C PRO A 67 3.94 -1.01 -13.16
N MET A 68 4.82 -1.73 -13.87
CA MET A 68 5.26 -1.37 -15.23
C MET A 68 4.12 -1.12 -16.22
N ARG A 69 3.09 -1.97 -16.21
CA ARG A 69 1.91 -1.81 -17.10
C ARG A 69 1.05 -0.61 -16.71
N LEU A 70 0.98 -0.31 -15.42
CA LEU A 70 0.21 0.81 -14.89
C LEU A 70 0.92 2.14 -15.22
N GLU A 71 2.24 2.18 -15.12
CA GLU A 71 3.09 3.29 -15.57
C GLU A 71 2.98 3.50 -17.08
N ALA A 72 3.12 2.43 -17.88
CA ALA A 72 2.99 2.51 -19.33
C ALA A 72 1.60 2.97 -19.79
N ALA A 73 0.55 2.69 -19.00
CA ALA A 73 -0.80 3.17 -19.26
C ALA A 73 -0.99 4.67 -18.93
N GLY A 74 0.00 5.32 -18.30
CA GLY A 74 -0.04 6.73 -17.92
C GLY A 74 -0.73 7.00 -16.58
N PHE A 75 -0.81 5.99 -15.70
CA PHE A 75 -1.33 6.21 -14.35
C PHE A 75 -0.43 7.19 -13.57
N ARG A 76 -1.06 8.18 -12.93
CA ARG A 76 -0.34 9.14 -12.07
C ARG A 76 -0.50 8.76 -10.61
N PHE A 77 0.61 8.47 -9.96
CA PHE A 77 0.65 8.15 -8.54
C PHE A 77 0.56 9.43 -7.72
N ILE A 78 -0.32 9.45 -6.73
CA ILE A 78 -0.46 10.60 -5.81
C ILE A 78 0.74 10.66 -4.86
N ARG A 79 1.25 9.50 -4.43
CA ARG A 79 2.38 9.35 -3.52
C ARG A 79 3.30 8.26 -4.05
N GLU A 80 4.46 8.67 -4.57
CA GLU A 80 5.42 7.75 -5.21
C GLU A 80 6.44 7.17 -4.23
N THR A 81 6.69 7.85 -3.11
CA THR A 81 7.73 7.51 -2.15
C THR A 81 7.13 7.03 -0.84
N ILE A 82 7.82 6.11 -0.17
CA ILE A 82 7.37 5.59 1.13
C ILE A 82 7.28 6.69 2.20
N SER A 83 8.19 7.65 2.19
CA SER A 83 8.19 8.77 3.14
C SER A 83 6.95 9.66 2.97
N ALA A 84 6.56 9.95 1.72
CA ALA A 84 5.36 10.74 1.45
C ALA A 84 4.08 10.00 1.87
N GLU A 85 4.03 8.68 1.66
CA GLU A 85 2.91 7.84 2.10
C GLU A 85 2.80 7.78 3.63
N LEU A 86 3.91 7.55 4.33
CA LEU A 86 3.92 7.44 5.79
C LEU A 86 3.52 8.77 6.44
N ALA A 87 4.05 9.89 5.94
CA ALA A 87 3.67 11.22 6.41
C ALA A 87 2.18 11.51 6.20
N ALA A 88 1.58 11.02 5.11
CA ALA A 88 0.16 11.23 4.83
C ALA A 88 -0.74 10.31 5.66
N SER A 89 -0.42 9.02 5.74
CA SER A 89 -1.29 8.00 6.37
C SER A 89 -1.22 7.99 7.90
N LEU A 90 -0.08 8.36 8.48
CA LEU A 90 0.09 8.42 9.94
C LEU A 90 -0.41 9.74 10.56
N ASN A 91 -0.57 10.80 9.75
CA ASN A 91 -1.16 12.08 10.17
C ASN A 91 -2.68 12.12 9.90
N LEU A 92 -3.40 11.16 10.49
CA LEU A 92 -4.84 10.91 10.29
C LEU A 92 -5.78 12.11 10.51
N LYS A 93 -5.34 13.16 11.21
CA LYS A 93 -6.16 14.38 11.42
C LYS A 93 -6.38 15.21 10.15
N ARG A 94 -5.69 14.93 9.04
CA ARG A 94 -5.79 15.73 7.80
C ARG A 94 -6.17 14.92 6.55
N ALA A 95 -6.31 13.60 6.67
CA ALA A 95 -6.17 12.70 5.51
C ALA A 95 -7.48 12.23 4.86
N LEU A 96 -8.67 12.55 5.37
CA LEU A 96 -9.93 12.10 4.73
C LEU A 96 -10.96 13.23 4.61
N PRO A 97 -11.02 13.94 3.47
CA PRO A 97 -12.28 14.36 2.89
C PRO A 97 -12.74 13.24 1.94
N PHE A 98 -13.06 12.07 2.49
CA PHE A 98 -14.00 11.21 1.78
C PHE A 98 -15.37 11.71 2.19
N GLU A 99 -15.89 12.68 1.44
CA GLU A 99 -17.32 12.95 1.41
C GLU A 99 -18.02 11.62 1.15
N GLU A 100 -18.79 11.19 2.15
CA GLU A 100 -19.57 9.97 2.16
C GLU A 100 -20.83 10.18 1.32
N GLU A 101 -20.70 10.55 0.04
CA GLU A 101 -21.85 10.68 -0.85
C GLU A 101 -22.15 9.34 -1.51
N ASN A 102 -22.84 8.47 -0.76
CA ASN A 102 -23.60 7.37 -1.34
C ASN A 102 -24.88 7.12 -0.52
N PRO A 103 -26.00 7.81 -0.81
CA PRO A 103 -27.29 7.25 -0.50
C PRO A 103 -27.61 6.22 -1.61
N ALA A 104 -27.70 4.96 -1.21
CA ALA A 104 -28.18 3.87 -2.06
C ALA A 104 -29.42 4.29 -2.89
N PRO A 105 -29.57 3.84 -4.15
CA PRO A 105 -30.75 4.16 -4.94
C PRO A 105 -32.01 3.61 -4.22
N PRO A 106 -33.07 4.41 -4.04
CA PRO A 106 -34.29 3.90 -3.42
C PRO A 106 -34.89 2.78 -4.29
N LEU A 107 -35.16 1.67 -3.62
CA LEU A 107 -35.74 0.44 -4.14
C LEU A 107 -36.94 0.75 -5.05
N ILE A 108 -36.95 0.14 -6.23
CA ILE A 108 -38.11 0.07 -7.11
C ILE A 108 -39.27 -0.47 -6.29
N ARG A 109 -40.32 0.35 -6.08
CA ARG A 109 -41.60 -0.15 -5.55
C ARG A 109 -42.26 -0.98 -6.65
N ALA A 110 -42.29 -2.29 -6.45
CA ALA A 110 -43.26 -3.15 -7.09
C ALA A 110 -44.62 -2.97 -6.40
N ALA A 111 -45.56 -2.32 -7.09
CA ALA A 111 -47.00 -2.49 -7.03
C ALA A 111 -47.66 -1.56 -8.04
#